data_AF-A0A1G9BAG4-F1
#
_entry.id   AF-A0A1G9BAG4-F1
#
_cell.length_a   1.000
_cell.length_b   1.000
_cell.length_c   1.000
_cell.angle_alpha   90.00
_cell.angle_beta   90.00
_cell.angle_gamma   90.00
#
_symmetry.space_group_name_H-M   'P 1'
#
loop_
_entity.id
_entity.type
_entity.pdbx_description
1 polymer ?
#
loop_
_entity_poly.entity_id
_entity_poly.type
_entity_poly.pdbx_seq_one_letter_code
_entity_poly.pdbx_strand_id
1 'polypeptide(L)'
;MLFLEMKAEIEQNRKALFGEDRDAYQAVGPFVVSPGNRPLIWGDLDVEDFEIRLYAEEVRWYTLQGQALAVASPVDLVGYCNDLFVLVTHTGLAHDLRADQLDELGRIQYRLIEAKMWAGQLYLAAKQKIEAEKDSFTL
;
A
#
# COMPACT_ATOMS: atom_id res chain seq x y z
N MET A 1 18.97 -21.73 2.38
CA MET A 1 19.49 -21.03 1.19
C MET A 1 18.57 -19.86 0.83
N LEU A 2 17.29 -20.12 0.56
CA LEU A 2 16.28 -19.11 0.19
C LEU A 2 16.16 -17.88 1.12
N PHE A 3 16.22 -18.07 2.45
CA PHE A 3 16.08 -16.95 3.40
C PHE A 3 17.25 -15.95 3.36
N LEU A 4 18.48 -16.44 3.18
CA LEU A 4 19.66 -15.58 3.12
C LEU A 4 19.71 -14.79 1.81
N GLU A 5 19.29 -15.42 0.71
CA GLU A 5 19.16 -14.76 -0.60
C GLU A 5 18.09 -13.66 -0.55
N MET A 6 16.91 -13.96 -0.01
CA MET A 6 15.83 -12.97 0.18
C MET A 6 16.28 -11.78 1.05
N LYS A 7 16.98 -12.03 2.15
CA LYS A 7 17.49 -10.95 3.02
C LYS A 7 18.52 -10.08 2.30
N ALA A 8 19.42 -10.68 1.52
CA ALA A 8 20.44 -9.95 0.78
C ALA A 8 19.84 -9.07 -0.33
N GLU A 9 18.85 -9.59 -1.06
CA GLU A 9 18.12 -8.83 -2.09
C GLU A 9 17.40 -7.60 -1.49
N ILE A 10 16.69 -7.80 -0.38
CA ILE A 10 15.98 -6.71 0.30
C ILE A 10 16.95 -5.64 0.80
N GLU A 11 18.08 -6.03 1.38
CA GLU A 11 19.11 -5.08 1.83
C GLU A 11 19.68 -4.27 0.65
N GLN A 12 19.93 -4.93 -0.48
CA GLN A 12 20.38 -4.26 -1.70
C GLN A 12 19.36 -3.26 -2.22
N ASN A 13 18.08 -3.62 -2.26
CA ASN A 13 16.99 -2.74 -2.70
C ASN A 13 16.87 -1.51 -1.78
N ARG A 14 16.89 -1.71 -0.47
CA ARG A 14 16.86 -0.62 0.51
C ARG A 14 18.04 0.33 0.35
N LYS A 15 19.25 -0.21 0.21
CA LYS A 15 20.45 0.62 -0.01
C LYS A 15 20.37 1.40 -1.32
N ALA A 16 19.82 0.80 -2.38
CA ALA A 16 19.65 1.48 -3.66
C ALA A 16 18.65 2.64 -3.59
N LEU A 17 17.57 2.50 -2.81
CA LEU A 17 16.53 3.53 -2.69
C LEU A 17 16.85 4.61 -1.66
N PHE A 18 17.30 4.22 -0.47
CA PHE A 18 17.45 5.13 0.67
C PHE A 18 18.91 5.56 0.89
N GLY A 19 19.88 4.82 0.35
CA GLY A 19 21.29 5.08 0.58
C GLY A 19 21.62 5.06 2.07
N GLU A 20 22.31 6.10 2.55
CA GLU A 20 22.58 6.33 3.97
C GLU A 20 21.65 7.40 4.58
N ASP A 21 20.74 7.96 3.78
CA ASP A 21 19.84 9.03 4.20
C ASP A 21 18.59 8.43 4.87
N ARG A 22 18.38 8.77 6.14
CA ARG A 22 17.23 8.30 6.91
C ARG A 22 15.92 8.98 6.52
N ASP A 23 15.99 10.17 5.94
CA ASP A 23 14.81 10.94 5.55
C ASP A 23 14.43 10.69 4.08
N ALA A 24 15.25 9.94 3.33
CA ALA A 24 14.89 9.46 2.01
C ALA A 24 13.69 8.51 2.07
N TYR A 25 12.75 8.70 1.15
CA TYR A 25 11.54 7.90 1.08
C TYR A 25 11.14 7.57 -0.37
N GLN A 26 10.39 6.49 -0.52
CA GLN A 26 9.65 6.16 -1.73
C GLN A 26 8.19 6.50 -1.50
N ALA A 27 7.60 7.36 -2.33
CA ALA A 27 6.16 7.60 -2.31
C ALA A 27 5.42 6.54 -3.13
N VAL A 28 4.26 6.10 -2.65
CA VAL A 28 3.27 5.32 -3.37
C VAL A 28 1.94 6.04 -3.29
N GLY A 29 1.36 6.31 -4.46
CA GLY A 29 0.18 7.15 -4.60
C GLY A 29 0.37 8.28 -5.63
N PRO A 30 -0.44 9.35 -5.55
CA PRO A 30 -1.43 9.61 -4.49
C PRO A 30 -2.69 8.72 -4.61
N PHE A 31 -3.35 8.49 -3.49
CA PHE A 31 -4.66 7.86 -3.36
C PHE A 31 -5.71 8.96 -3.41
N VAL A 32 -6.22 9.22 -4.62
CA VAL A 32 -7.17 10.29 -4.90
C VAL A 32 -8.44 9.70 -5.48
N VAL A 33 -9.57 10.12 -4.93
CA VAL A 33 -10.90 9.80 -5.41
C VAL A 33 -11.70 11.08 -5.52
N SER A 34 -12.38 11.27 -6.65
CA SER A 34 -13.23 12.44 -6.88
C SER A 34 -14.28 12.54 -5.76
N PRO A 35 -14.58 13.73 -5.22
CA PRO A 35 -15.48 13.86 -4.06
C PRO A 35 -16.83 13.15 -4.22
N GLY A 36 -17.42 13.19 -5.41
CA GLY A 36 -18.69 12.49 -5.71
C GLY A 36 -18.62 10.96 -5.70
N ASN A 37 -17.41 10.39 -5.75
CA ASN A 37 -17.17 8.94 -5.78
C ASN A 37 -16.69 8.40 -4.43
N ARG A 38 -16.27 9.26 -3.48
CA ARG A 38 -15.74 8.85 -2.17
C ARG A 38 -16.70 7.97 -1.36
N PRO A 39 -18.02 8.26 -1.25
CA PRO A 39 -18.93 7.37 -0.54
C PRO A 39 -19.01 5.97 -1.16
N LEU A 40 -18.83 5.85 -2.48
CA LEU A 40 -18.91 4.58 -3.20
C LEU A 40 -17.59 3.79 -3.17
N ILE A 41 -16.44 4.44 -2.96
CA ILE A 41 -15.14 3.76 -2.92
C ILE A 41 -14.66 3.58 -1.49
N TRP A 42 -14.72 4.64 -0.68
CA TRP A 42 -14.26 4.64 0.71
C TRP A 42 -15.35 4.31 1.72
N GLY A 43 -16.63 4.42 1.35
CA GLY A 43 -17.73 4.34 2.32
C GLY A 43 -17.90 5.60 3.17
N ASP A 44 -17.09 6.64 2.91
CA ASP A 44 -17.05 7.89 3.67
C ASP A 44 -16.65 9.05 2.72
N LEU A 45 -17.37 10.17 2.81
CA LEU A 45 -17.15 11.36 1.99
C LEU A 45 -15.92 12.16 2.45
N ASP A 46 -15.62 12.10 3.74
CA ASP A 46 -14.65 12.97 4.41
C ASP A 46 -13.23 12.38 4.44
N VAL A 47 -13.03 11.21 3.85
CA VAL A 47 -11.70 10.62 3.68
C VAL A 47 -10.84 11.56 2.84
N GLU A 48 -9.77 12.06 3.47
CA GLU A 48 -8.78 12.92 2.82
C GLU A 48 -7.97 12.14 1.79
N ASP A 49 -7.55 12.84 0.73
CA ASP A 49 -6.60 12.27 -0.23
C ASP A 49 -5.21 12.18 0.42
N PHE A 50 -4.52 11.08 0.20
CA PHE A 50 -3.26 10.79 0.88
C PHE A 50 -2.23 10.14 -0.03
N GLU A 51 -0.99 10.07 0.43
CA GLU A 51 0.06 9.22 -0.11
C GLU A 51 0.73 8.42 0.99
N ILE A 52 1.29 7.27 0.61
CA ILE A 52 2.06 6.41 1.51
C ILE A 52 3.53 6.64 1.21
N ARG A 53 4.34 6.91 2.23
CA ARG A 53 5.78 7.08 2.13
C ARG A 53 6.47 5.93 2.86
N LEU A 54 7.30 5.21 2.13
CA LEU A 54 8.12 4.11 2.64
C LEU A 54 9.51 4.66 2.95
N TYR A 55 9.90 4.62 4.22
CA TYR A 55 11.22 5.01 4.72
C TYR A 55 12.05 3.76 5.04
N ALA A 56 13.33 3.92 5.36
CA ALA A 56 14.19 2.78 5.68
C ALA A 56 13.57 1.82 6.72
N GLU A 57 12.97 2.30 7.81
CA GLU A 57 12.48 1.42 8.90
C GLU A 57 10.97 1.47 9.15
N GLU A 58 10.24 2.35 8.47
CA GLU A 58 8.85 2.62 8.77
C GLU A 58 8.07 3.05 7.53
N VAL A 59 6.75 3.05 7.67
CA VAL A 59 5.83 3.55 6.66
C VAL A 59 5.00 4.66 7.28
N ARG A 60 4.78 5.73 6.52
CA ARG A 60 4.01 6.90 6.98
C ARG A 60 2.96 7.30 5.95
N TRP A 61 1.84 7.83 6.42
CA TRP A 61 0.77 8.39 5.60
C TRP A 61 0.83 9.89 5.69
N TYR A 62 0.66 10.54 4.55
CA TYR A 62 0.66 11.99 4.45
C TYR A 62 -0.54 12.46 3.65
N THR A 63 -1.14 13.59 4.05
CA THR A 63 -2.01 14.34 3.17
C THR A 63 -1.22 14.84 1.96
N LEU A 64 -1.90 15.22 0.88
CA LEU A 64 -1.24 15.80 -0.28
C LEU A 64 -0.60 17.17 -0.01
N GLN A 65 -0.95 17.82 1.11
CA GLN A 65 -0.31 19.04 1.60
C GLN A 65 0.92 18.76 2.48
N GLY A 66 1.27 17.49 2.70
CA GLY A 66 2.45 17.08 3.45
C GLY A 66 2.25 17.01 4.96
N GLN A 67 1.01 16.97 5.45
CA GLN A 67 0.72 16.73 6.87
C GLN A 67 0.77 15.24 7.18
N ALA A 68 1.51 14.84 8.20
CA ALA A 68 1.55 13.44 8.64
C ALA A 68 0.20 13.03 9.25
N LEU A 69 -0.33 11.90 8.78
CA LEU A 69 -1.59 11.31 9.24
C LEU A 69 -1.36 10.14 10.19
N ALA A 70 -0.43 9.25 9.83
CA ALA A 70 -0.18 8.02 10.57
C ALA A 70 1.24 7.49 10.33
N VAL A 71 1.70 6.65 11.26
CA VAL A 71 2.95 5.90 11.18
C VAL A 71 2.65 4.44 11.51
N ALA A 72 3.21 3.51 10.75
CA ALA A 72 3.00 2.09 10.95
C ALA A 72 4.24 1.26 10.60
N SER A 73 4.26 0.00 11.04
CA SER A 73 5.29 -0.93 10.60
C SER A 73 5.04 -1.37 9.15
N PRO A 74 6.08 -1.80 8.42
CA PRO A 74 5.92 -2.36 7.08
C PRO A 74 4.98 -3.58 7.01
N VAL A 75 4.85 -4.33 8.10
CA VAL A 75 3.95 -5.50 8.21
C VAL A 75 2.49 -5.07 8.31
N ASP A 76 2.23 -3.95 8.97
CA ASP A 76 0.89 -3.36 9.09
C ASP A 76 0.45 -2.81 7.74
N LEU A 77 1.35 -2.21 6.94
CA LEU A 77 1.06 -1.80 5.57
C LEU A 77 0.54 -2.98 4.71
N VAL A 78 1.13 -4.17 4.83
CA VAL A 78 0.66 -5.35 4.09
C VAL A 78 -0.76 -5.72 4.50
N GLY A 79 -1.06 -5.70 5.80
CA GLY A 79 -2.41 -5.95 6.31
C GLY A 79 -3.42 -4.92 5.81
N TYR A 80 -3.07 -3.64 5.96
CA TYR A 80 -3.86 -2.52 5.45
C TYR A 80 -4.18 -2.66 3.96
N CYS A 81 -3.20 -2.96 3.12
CA CYS A 81 -3.42 -3.13 1.68
C CYS A 81 -4.36 -4.30 1.37
N ASN A 82 -4.26 -5.41 2.10
CA ASN A 82 -5.15 -6.55 1.91
C ASN A 82 -6.58 -6.22 2.32
N ASP A 83 -6.75 -5.71 3.53
CA ASP A 83 -8.07 -5.41 4.10
C ASP A 83 -8.79 -4.37 3.25
N LEU A 84 -8.07 -3.30 2.86
CA LEU A 84 -8.63 -2.25 2.03
C LEU A 84 -8.91 -2.74 0.61
N PHE A 85 -8.05 -3.58 0.02
CA PHE A 85 -8.31 -4.16 -1.31
C PHE A 85 -9.60 -4.98 -1.31
N VAL A 86 -9.80 -5.81 -0.28
CA VAL A 86 -11.04 -6.59 -0.10
C VAL A 86 -12.23 -5.64 0.03
N LEU A 87 -12.12 -4.62 0.90
CA LEU A 87 -13.19 -3.66 1.14
C LEU A 87 -13.60 -2.93 -0.14
N VAL A 88 -12.66 -2.26 -0.82
CA VAL A 88 -12.98 -1.47 -2.02
C VAL A 88 -13.49 -2.33 -3.17
N THR A 89 -13.03 -3.59 -3.27
CA THR A 89 -13.54 -4.54 -4.26
C THR A 89 -14.98 -4.94 -3.97
N HIS A 90 -15.32 -5.23 -2.70
CA HIS A 90 -16.70 -5.56 -2.33
C HIS A 90 -17.64 -4.38 -2.53
N THR A 91 -17.21 -3.16 -2.18
CA THR A 91 -18.03 -1.96 -2.42
C THR A 91 -18.27 -1.75 -3.91
N GLY A 92 -17.24 -1.94 -4.75
CA GLY A 92 -17.40 -1.87 -6.20
C GLY A 92 -18.34 -2.92 -6.78
N LEU A 93 -18.33 -4.15 -6.25
CA LEU A 93 -19.25 -5.22 -6.67
C LEU A 93 -20.69 -5.02 -6.17
N ALA A 94 -20.89 -4.30 -5.08
CA ALA A 94 -22.21 -4.01 -4.51
C ALA A 94 -22.98 -2.94 -5.28
N HIS A 95 -22.34 -2.24 -6.23
CA HIS A 95 -22.91 -1.11 -6.96
C HIS A 95 -22.69 -1.24 -8.47
N ASP A 96 -23.67 -0.81 -9.26
CA ASP A 96 -23.50 -0.63 -10.70
C ASP A 96 -22.69 0.65 -10.96
N LEU A 97 -21.37 0.54 -10.84
CA LEU A 97 -20.45 1.66 -11.04
C LEU A 97 -20.42 2.09 -12.50
N ARG A 98 -20.42 3.41 -12.71
CA ARG A 98 -20.16 4.01 -14.02
C ARG A 98 -18.70 3.80 -14.45
N ALA A 99 -18.41 3.99 -15.74
CA ALA A 99 -17.05 3.85 -16.27
C ALA A 99 -16.02 4.73 -15.54
N ASP A 100 -16.35 5.99 -15.24
CA ASP A 100 -15.46 6.89 -14.51
C ASP A 100 -15.18 6.41 -13.07
N GLN A 101 -16.19 5.81 -12.42
CA GLN A 101 -16.07 5.26 -11.07
C GLN A 101 -15.25 3.98 -11.03
N LEU A 102 -15.42 3.10 -12.04
CA LEU A 102 -14.61 1.90 -12.22
C LEU A 102 -13.14 2.27 -12.46
N ASP A 103 -12.88 3.33 -13.24
CA ASP A 103 -11.52 3.81 -13.46
C ASP A 103 -10.87 4.30 -12.15
N GLU A 104 -11.58 5.05 -11.31
CA GLU A 104 -11.04 5.49 -10.01
C GLU A 104 -10.80 4.31 -9.07
N LEU A 105 -11.76 3.38 -8.97
CA LEU A 105 -11.63 2.18 -8.16
C LEU A 105 -10.43 1.33 -8.60
N GLY A 106 -10.28 1.12 -9.91
CA GLY A 106 -9.16 0.38 -10.49
C GLY A 106 -7.81 1.05 -10.20
N ARG A 107 -7.74 2.39 -10.23
CA ARG A 107 -6.54 3.12 -9.81
C ARG A 107 -6.22 2.89 -8.33
N ILE A 108 -7.21 2.94 -7.44
CA ILE A 108 -7.02 2.66 -6.02
C ILE A 108 -6.51 1.24 -5.81
N GLN A 109 -7.17 0.24 -6.40
CA GLN A 109 -6.76 -1.17 -6.33
C GLN A 109 -5.32 -1.38 -6.80
N TYR A 110 -4.95 -0.76 -7.93
CA TYR A 110 -3.58 -0.81 -8.45
C TYR A 110 -2.57 -0.23 -7.45
N ARG A 111 -2.86 0.92 -6.84
CA ARG A 111 -1.98 1.55 -5.84
C ARG A 111 -1.82 0.73 -4.57
N LEU A 112 -2.87 0.03 -4.13
CA LEU A 112 -2.78 -0.89 -2.99
C LEU A 112 -1.84 -2.07 -3.29
N ILE A 113 -1.95 -2.64 -4.50
CA ILE A 113 -1.05 -3.70 -4.95
C ILE A 113 0.38 -3.17 -5.04
N GLU A 114 0.58 -2.01 -5.65
CA GLU A 114 1.90 -1.36 -5.76
C GLU A 114 2.54 -1.14 -4.39
N ALA A 115 1.79 -0.61 -3.41
CA ALA A 115 2.27 -0.40 -2.05
C ALA A 115 2.68 -1.72 -1.39
N LYS A 116 1.87 -2.79 -1.56
CA LYS A 116 2.18 -4.13 -1.04
C LYS A 116 3.43 -4.71 -1.69
N MET A 117 3.63 -4.53 -3.00
CA MET A 117 4.82 -5.00 -3.70
C MET A 117 6.07 -4.27 -3.21
N TRP A 118 6.03 -2.94 -3.11
CA TRP A 118 7.13 -2.15 -2.56
C TRP A 118 7.47 -2.59 -1.14
N ALA A 119 6.48 -2.81 -0.29
CA ALA A 119 6.71 -3.34 1.06
C ALA A 119 7.46 -4.68 1.02
N GLY A 120 7.03 -5.60 0.15
CA GLY A 120 7.70 -6.90 -0.02
C GLY A 120 9.12 -6.82 -0.59
N GLN A 121 9.44 -5.79 -1.39
CA GLN A 121 10.77 -5.57 -1.96
C GLN A 121 11.72 -4.88 -0.99
N LEU A 122 11.19 -4.10 -0.05
CA LEU A 122 11.96 -3.22 0.83
C LEU A 122 12.03 -3.70 2.28
N TYR A 123 11.16 -4.60 2.74
CA TYR A 123 11.18 -5.03 4.14
C TYR A 123 11.03 -6.53 4.28
N LEU A 124 11.99 -7.14 4.98
CA LEU A 124 12.03 -8.59 5.19
C LEU A 124 10.77 -9.10 5.89
N ALA A 125 10.33 -8.41 6.94
CA ALA A 125 9.14 -8.80 7.69
C ALA A 125 7.86 -8.71 6.84
N ALA A 126 7.74 -7.69 5.98
CA ALA A 126 6.63 -7.58 5.04
C ALA A 126 6.65 -8.71 4.01
N LYS A 127 7.82 -9.01 3.43
CA LYS A 127 8.00 -10.13 2.50
C LYS A 127 7.60 -11.47 3.13
N GLN A 128 8.05 -11.73 4.36
CA GLN A 128 7.69 -12.95 5.09
C GLN A 128 6.18 -13.06 5.32
N LYS A 129 5.51 -11.96 5.69
CA LYS A 129 4.05 -11.94 5.82
C LYS A 129 3.36 -12.29 4.49
N ILE A 130 3.81 -11.69 3.38
CA ILE A 130 3.25 -11.96 2.04
C ILE A 130 3.41 -13.43 1.66
N GLU A 131 4.58 -14.04 1.88
CA GLU A 131 4.80 -15.45 1.56
C GLU A 131 3.95 -16.38 2.46
N ALA A 132 3.84 -16.08 3.76
CA ALA A 132 3.01 -16.86 4.68
C ALA A 132 1.51 -16.83 4.30
N GLU A 133 1.03 -15.69 3.79
CA GLU A 133 -0.35 -15.57 3.28
C GLU A 133 -0.57 -16.42 2.02
N LYS A 134 0.40 -16.54 1.11
CA LYS A 134 0.26 -17.38 -0.09
C LYS A 134 0.08 -18.85 0.27
N ASP A 135 0.88 -19.35 1.21
CA ASP A 135 0.84 -20.73 1.64
C ASP A 135 -0.52 -21.09 2.26
N SER A 136 -1.20 -20.11 2.90
CA SER A 136 -2.52 -20.31 3.49
C SER A 136 -3.65 -20.56 2.48
N PHE A 137 -3.48 -20.18 1.21
CA PHE A 137 -4.44 -20.45 0.12
C PHE A 137 -4.17 -21.77 -0.63
N THR A 138 -3.20 -22.56 -0.18
CA THR A 138 -2.77 -23.81 -0.87
C THR A 138 -3.14 -25.09 -0.10
N LEU A 139 -4.05 -24.98 0.88
CA LEU A 139 -4.68 -26.10 1.63
C LEU A 139 -6.17 -26.19 1.29
#